data_AF-A0AAW1V4N0-F1
#
_entry.id   AF-A0AAW1V4N0-F1
#
_cell.length_a   1.000
_cell.length_b   1.000
_cell.length_c   1.000
_cell.angle_alpha   90.00
_cell.angle_beta   90.00
_cell.angle_gamma   90.00
#
_symmetry.space_group_name_H-M   'P 1'
#
loop_
_entity.id
_entity.type
_entity.pdbx_description
1 polymer ?
#
loop_
_entity_poly.entity_id
_entity_poly.type
_entity_poly.pdbx_seq_one_letter_code
_entity_poly.pdbx_strand_id
1 'polypeptide(L)'
;MSNSENKSLKPSKHLRLKAQEFLSCRKKNEILSGIIQHLDSGNDIPSCLLSLELIFTTLLKDKYMFIEIIPLKPVEKTEENEYKMWLITVYEECFQKVLDCLESTSNKVQIQGLTTAIALLANEGKYPLENRSSNEQCYVPLNKLKSVLLKLLSSENNNIYLINKYTEYLLYNDILFNTWKLLPSLTQKCHVLMIFILEIT
;
A
#
# COMPACT_ATOMS: atom_id res chain seq x y z
N MET A 1 -37.79 -31.87 -1.24
CA MET A 1 -36.84 -31.36 -0.22
C MET A 1 -35.46 -31.81 -0.62
N SER A 2 -34.67 -30.91 -1.20
CA SER A 2 -33.28 -31.16 -1.56
C SER A 2 -32.44 -30.10 -0.85
N ASN A 3 -31.82 -30.52 0.26
CA ASN A 3 -30.78 -29.78 0.95
C ASN A 3 -29.59 -29.59 0.00
N SER A 4 -29.40 -28.38 -0.53
CA SER A 4 -28.10 -27.97 -1.06
C SER A 4 -27.33 -27.29 0.07
N GLU A 5 -26.33 -28.01 0.56
CA GLU A 5 -25.38 -27.60 1.59
C GLU A 5 -24.84 -26.18 1.36
N ASN A 6 -25.12 -25.29 2.31
CA ASN A 6 -24.50 -23.97 2.42
C ASN A 6 -23.05 -24.18 2.90
N LYS A 7 -22.17 -24.63 2.00
CA LYS A 7 -20.73 -24.70 2.27
C LYS A 7 -20.22 -23.25 2.34
N SER A 8 -20.02 -22.73 3.54
CA SER A 8 -19.48 -21.38 3.73
C SER A 8 -18.19 -21.26 2.93
N LEU A 9 -18.12 -20.27 2.03
CA LEU A 9 -16.90 -20.05 1.26
C LEU A 9 -15.77 -19.72 2.22
N LYS A 10 -14.57 -20.25 1.95
CA LYS A 10 -13.35 -19.84 2.68
C LYS A 10 -13.23 -18.31 2.63
N PRO A 11 -12.85 -17.64 3.74
CA PRO A 11 -12.79 -16.17 3.79
C PRO A 11 -11.98 -15.55 2.65
N SER A 12 -10.87 -16.19 2.26
CA SER A 12 -10.04 -15.75 1.13
C SER A 12 -10.77 -15.73 -0.22
N LYS A 13 -11.62 -16.72 -0.49
CA LYS A 13 -12.40 -16.78 -1.73
C LYS A 13 -13.51 -15.73 -1.70
N HIS A 14 -14.15 -15.54 -0.55
CA HIS A 14 -15.19 -14.53 -0.36
C HIS A 14 -14.66 -13.10 -0.55
N LEU A 15 -13.55 -12.77 0.09
CA LEU A 15 -12.92 -11.45 -0.01
C LEU A 15 -12.43 -11.15 -1.43
N ARG A 16 -11.95 -12.17 -2.16
CA ARG A 16 -11.59 -12.02 -3.57
C ARG A 16 -12.80 -11.76 -4.46
N LEU A 17 -13.91 -12.45 -4.23
CA LEU A 17 -15.16 -12.22 -4.98
C LEU A 17 -15.69 -10.80 -4.74
N LYS A 18 -15.68 -10.32 -3.49
CA LYS A 18 -16.01 -8.93 -3.16
C LYS A 18 -15.11 -7.94 -3.90
N ALA A 19 -13.80 -8.16 -3.91
CA ALA A 19 -12.87 -7.31 -4.65
C ALA A 19 -13.21 -7.26 -6.16
N GLN A 20 -13.53 -8.41 -6.76
CA GLN A 20 -13.96 -8.48 -8.17
C GLN A 20 -15.31 -7.79 -8.40
N GLU A 21 -16.25 -7.92 -7.47
CA GLU A 21 -17.54 -7.24 -7.53
C GLU A 21 -17.37 -5.72 -7.52
N PHE A 22 -16.55 -5.19 -6.61
CA PHE A 22 -16.20 -3.76 -6.60
C PHE A 22 -15.59 -3.31 -7.93
N LEU A 23 -14.62 -4.08 -8.46
CA LEU A 23 -13.99 -3.75 -9.74
C LEU A 23 -14.96 -3.79 -10.93
N SER A 24 -15.99 -4.65 -10.89
CA SER A 24 -17.04 -4.70 -11.92
C SER A 24 -18.04 -3.55 -11.83
N CYS A 25 -18.31 -3.05 -10.63
CA CYS A 25 -19.24 -1.94 -10.38
C CYS A 25 -18.68 -1.01 -9.30
N ARG A 26 -17.80 -0.10 -9.74
CA ARG A 26 -16.99 0.76 -8.86
C ARG A 26 -17.83 1.75 -8.04
N LYS A 27 -19.10 1.98 -8.42
CA LYS A 27 -20.05 2.79 -7.63
C LYS A 27 -20.44 2.16 -6.28
N LYS A 28 -20.19 0.86 -6.10
CA LYS A 28 -20.47 0.12 -4.86
C LYS A 28 -19.36 0.33 -3.82
N ASN A 29 -19.19 1.57 -3.38
CA ASN A 29 -18.13 1.97 -2.45
C ASN A 29 -18.20 1.20 -1.12
N GLU A 30 -19.40 0.79 -0.70
CA GLU A 30 -19.65 -0.02 0.48
C GLU A 30 -18.90 -1.35 0.48
N ILE A 31 -18.60 -1.92 -0.70
CA ILE A 31 -17.84 -3.16 -0.81
C ILE A 31 -16.39 -2.94 -0.41
N LEU A 32 -15.77 -1.87 -0.91
CA LEU A 32 -14.40 -1.50 -0.56
C LEU A 32 -14.33 -1.16 0.95
N SER A 33 -15.25 -0.34 1.44
CA SER A 33 -15.35 -0.03 2.87
C SER A 33 -15.53 -1.29 3.72
N GLY A 34 -16.31 -2.27 3.26
CA GLY A 34 -16.48 -3.54 3.94
C GLY A 34 -15.22 -4.41 4.00
N ILE A 35 -14.36 -4.37 2.98
CA ILE A 35 -13.05 -5.05 3.01
C ILE A 35 -12.11 -4.35 3.99
N ILE A 36 -12.10 -3.02 3.99
CA ILE A 36 -11.28 -2.21 4.91
C ILE A 36 -11.72 -2.45 6.36
N GLN A 37 -13.03 -2.46 6.63
CA GLN A 37 -13.56 -2.77 7.96
C GLN A 37 -13.22 -4.20 8.41
N HIS A 38 -13.20 -5.17 7.48
CA HIS A 38 -12.78 -6.55 7.81
C HIS A 38 -11.30 -6.59 8.17
N LEU A 39 -10.45 -5.84 7.47
CA LEU A 39 -9.03 -5.67 7.83
C LEU A 39 -8.89 -5.07 9.25
N ASP A 40 -9.64 -4.02 9.55
CA ASP A 40 -9.62 -3.34 10.86
C ASP A 40 -10.09 -4.22 12.01
N SER A 41 -10.91 -5.25 11.73
CA SER A 41 -11.30 -6.24 12.72
C SER A 41 -10.18 -7.20 13.14
N GLY A 42 -9.04 -7.17 12.44
CA GLY A 42 -7.91 -8.08 12.66
C GLY A 42 -8.13 -9.51 12.14
N ASN A 43 -9.26 -9.79 11.49
CA ASN A 43 -9.59 -11.10 10.95
C ASN A 43 -9.14 -11.25 9.50
N ASP A 44 -8.67 -12.45 9.15
CA ASP A 44 -8.27 -12.81 7.78
C ASP A 44 -7.31 -11.81 7.12
N ILE A 45 -6.47 -11.13 7.90
CA ILE A 45 -5.61 -10.01 7.44
C ILE A 45 -4.90 -10.33 6.12
N PRO A 46 -4.23 -11.49 5.93
CA PRO A 46 -3.57 -11.78 4.65
C PRO A 46 -4.52 -11.80 3.45
N SER A 47 -5.76 -12.25 3.64
CA SER A 47 -6.78 -12.26 2.59
C SER A 47 -7.27 -10.85 2.27
N CYS A 48 -7.43 -9.99 3.27
CA CYS A 48 -7.76 -8.58 3.06
C CYS A 48 -6.65 -7.86 2.29
N LEU A 49 -5.39 -8.05 2.69
CA LEU A 49 -4.23 -7.46 2.02
C LEU A 49 -4.19 -7.85 0.53
N LEU A 50 -4.38 -9.13 0.21
CA LEU A 50 -4.44 -9.60 -1.18
C LEU A 50 -5.64 -9.02 -1.96
N SER A 51 -6.79 -8.83 -1.31
CA SER A 51 -7.95 -8.18 -1.93
C SER A 51 -7.70 -6.71 -2.21
N LEU A 52 -7.08 -5.97 -1.29
CA LEU A 52 -6.71 -4.56 -1.48
C LEU A 52 -5.64 -4.43 -2.56
N GLU A 53 -4.64 -5.32 -2.59
CA GLU A 53 -3.65 -5.38 -3.66
C GLU A 53 -4.32 -5.53 -5.03
N LEU A 54 -5.24 -6.50 -5.16
CA LEU A 54 -5.98 -6.71 -6.40
C LEU A 54 -6.76 -5.47 -6.82
N ILE A 55 -7.47 -4.83 -5.89
CA ILE A 55 -8.28 -3.63 -6.17
C ILE A 55 -7.38 -2.51 -6.67
N PHE A 56 -6.40 -2.09 -5.85
CA PHE A 56 -5.64 -0.88 -6.15
C PHE A 56 -4.68 -1.07 -7.33
N THR A 57 -4.05 -2.24 -7.49
CA THR A 57 -3.24 -2.48 -8.69
C THR A 57 -4.08 -2.46 -9.96
N THR A 58 -5.35 -2.88 -9.91
CA THR A 58 -6.27 -2.77 -11.05
C THR A 58 -6.69 -1.32 -11.29
N LEU A 59 -7.07 -0.58 -10.24
CA LEU A 59 -7.43 0.83 -10.36
C LEU A 59 -6.29 1.70 -10.91
N LEU A 60 -5.04 1.43 -10.50
CA LEU A 60 -3.83 2.09 -11.03
C LEU A 60 -3.66 1.80 -12.53
N LYS A 61 -3.67 0.52 -12.92
CA LYS A 61 -3.54 0.09 -14.32
C LYS A 61 -4.56 0.73 -15.25
N ASP A 62 -5.81 0.75 -14.79
CA ASP A 62 -6.95 1.28 -15.52
C ASP A 62 -7.04 2.82 -15.45
N LYS A 63 -6.12 3.49 -14.73
CA LYS A 63 -6.08 4.95 -14.52
C LYS A 63 -7.33 5.53 -13.84
N TYR A 64 -8.06 4.76 -13.04
CA TYR A 64 -9.20 5.23 -12.24
C TYR A 64 -8.80 6.14 -11.07
N MET A 65 -7.51 6.23 -10.77
CA MET A 65 -6.96 7.12 -9.75
C MET A 65 -5.99 8.15 -10.36
N PHE A 66 -6.04 8.36 -11.68
CA PHE A 66 -5.22 9.34 -12.37
C PHE A 66 -5.93 10.69 -12.45
N ILE A 67 -5.28 11.75 -11.98
CA ILE A 67 -5.75 13.12 -12.09
C ILE A 67 -4.71 13.92 -12.87
N GLU A 68 -5.16 14.53 -13.96
CA GLU A 68 -4.31 15.43 -14.73
C GLU A 68 -4.20 16.77 -13.99
N ILE A 69 -3.00 17.05 -13.47
CA ILE A 69 -2.68 18.34 -12.86
C ILE A 69 -2.02 19.21 -13.92
N ILE A 70 -2.72 20.27 -14.31
CA ILE A 70 -2.18 21.30 -15.21
C ILE A 70 -1.67 22.45 -14.34
N PRO A 71 -0.37 22.82 -14.44
CA PRO A 71 0.18 23.92 -13.67
C PRO A 71 -0.67 25.18 -13.81
N LEU A 72 -0.93 25.86 -12.69
CA LEU A 72 -1.72 27.09 -12.61
C LEU A 72 -3.21 26.96 -12.98
N LYS A 73 -3.71 25.75 -13.26
CA LYS A 73 -5.14 25.48 -13.45
C LYS A 73 -5.68 24.66 -12.28
N PRO A 74 -6.73 25.11 -11.57
CA PRO A 74 -7.35 24.30 -10.54
C PRO A 74 -7.96 23.04 -11.16
N VAL A 75 -7.90 21.92 -10.42
CA VAL A 75 -8.59 20.68 -10.82
C VAL A 75 -10.07 20.99 -10.94
N GLU A 76 -10.65 20.65 -12.08
CA GLU A 76 -12.07 20.87 -12.34
C GLU A 76 -12.91 20.04 -11.35
N LYS A 77 -13.84 20.70 -10.67
CA LYS A 77 -14.77 20.05 -9.72
C LYS A 77 -15.90 19.36 -10.48
N THR A 78 -15.58 18.21 -11.05
CA THR A 78 -16.58 17.29 -11.63
C THR A 78 -16.81 16.13 -10.67
N GLU A 79 -17.99 15.51 -10.72
CA GLU A 79 -18.30 14.32 -9.92
C GLU A 79 -17.27 13.20 -10.13
N GLU A 80 -16.75 13.07 -11.36
CA GLU A 80 -15.70 12.11 -11.68
C GLU A 80 -14.39 12.43 -10.96
N ASN A 81 -13.94 13.69 -10.98
CA ASN A 81 -12.70 14.09 -10.31
C ASN A 81 -12.83 14.00 -8.79
N GLU A 82 -13.99 14.35 -8.23
CA GLU A 82 -14.28 14.16 -6.80
C GLU A 82 -14.21 12.68 -6.41
N TYR A 83 -14.75 11.79 -7.25
CA TYR A 83 -14.66 10.35 -7.03
C TYR A 83 -13.22 9.81 -7.13
N LYS A 84 -12.44 10.29 -8.09
CA LYS A 84 -11.00 9.95 -8.21
C LYS A 84 -10.21 10.40 -6.99
N MET A 85 -10.46 11.63 -6.52
CA MET A 85 -9.83 12.15 -5.31
C MET A 85 -10.20 11.30 -4.09
N TRP A 86 -11.47 10.90 -3.96
CA TRP A 86 -11.89 9.99 -2.90
C TRP A 86 -11.16 8.64 -2.97
N LEU A 87 -11.04 8.03 -4.16
CA LEU A 87 -10.29 6.78 -4.33
C LEU A 87 -8.82 6.93 -3.95
N ILE A 88 -8.18 8.04 -4.30
CA ILE A 88 -6.79 8.34 -3.91
C ILE A 88 -6.67 8.43 -2.39
N THR A 89 -7.57 9.16 -1.71
CA THR A 89 -7.58 9.25 -0.25
C THR A 89 -7.70 7.86 0.39
N VAL A 90 -8.67 7.05 -0.07
CA VAL A 90 -8.87 5.68 0.43
C VAL A 90 -7.65 4.80 0.15
N TYR A 91 -6.99 4.97 -1.00
CA TYR A 91 -5.76 4.26 -1.32
C TYR A 91 -4.61 4.62 -0.37
N GLU A 92 -4.40 5.90 -0.06
CA GLU A 92 -3.37 6.33 0.90
C GLU A 92 -3.66 5.82 2.32
N GLU A 93 -4.93 5.88 2.77
CA GLU A 93 -5.36 5.31 4.06
C GLU A 93 -5.12 3.80 4.12
N CYS A 94 -5.48 3.08 3.04
CA CYS A 94 -5.23 1.64 2.94
C CYS A 94 -3.72 1.34 2.93
N PHE A 95 -2.92 2.14 2.25
CA PHE A 95 -1.48 1.98 2.23
C PHE A 95 -0.89 2.10 3.64
N GLN A 96 -1.36 3.06 4.45
CA GLN A 96 -0.94 3.16 5.85
C GLN A 96 -1.33 1.90 6.65
N LYS A 97 -2.54 1.38 6.48
CA LYS A 97 -2.97 0.12 7.14
C LYS A 97 -2.11 -1.09 6.70
N VAL A 98 -1.69 -1.13 5.43
CA VAL A 98 -0.76 -2.15 4.92
C VAL A 98 0.61 -2.02 5.64
N LEU A 99 1.09 -0.79 5.85
CA LEU A 99 2.33 -0.55 6.59
C LEU A 99 2.23 -0.96 8.06
N ASP A 100 1.09 -0.72 8.70
CA ASP A 100 0.87 -1.10 10.10
C ASP A 100 0.91 -2.64 10.27
N CYS A 101 0.58 -3.40 9.22
CA CYS A 101 0.72 -4.87 9.23
C CYS A 101 2.18 -5.35 9.36
N LEU A 102 3.18 -4.53 9.05
CA LEU A 102 4.60 -4.89 9.23
C LEU A 102 4.99 -4.96 10.72
N GLU A 103 4.21 -4.34 11.60
CA GLU A 103 4.39 -4.39 13.06
C GLU A 103 3.55 -5.48 13.72
N SER A 104 2.87 -6.32 12.92
CA SER A 104 2.12 -7.46 13.43
C SER A 104 3.02 -8.47 14.13
N THR A 105 2.51 -9.10 15.18
CA THR A 105 3.17 -10.23 15.85
C THR A 105 3.25 -11.49 14.99
N SER A 106 2.52 -11.55 13.88
CA SER A 106 2.51 -12.70 12.96
C SER A 106 3.41 -12.45 11.77
N ASN A 107 4.51 -13.22 11.66
CA ASN A 107 5.43 -13.15 10.51
C ASN A 107 4.70 -13.29 9.16
N LYS A 108 3.66 -14.13 9.09
CA LYS A 108 2.85 -14.29 7.88
C LYS A 108 2.16 -12.99 7.47
N VAL A 109 1.63 -12.25 8.44
CA VAL A 109 0.99 -10.95 8.21
C VAL A 109 2.04 -9.92 7.80
N GLN A 110 3.19 -9.88 8.47
CA GLN A 110 4.26 -8.94 8.15
C GLN A 110 4.79 -9.14 6.72
N ILE A 111 5.07 -10.38 6.30
CA ILE A 111 5.51 -10.68 4.92
C ILE A 111 4.46 -10.25 3.91
N GLN A 112 3.19 -10.58 4.17
CA GLN A 112 2.12 -10.22 3.26
C GLN A 112 1.97 -8.70 3.17
N GLY A 113 2.07 -7.98 4.29
CA GLY A 113 2.05 -6.53 4.34
C GLY A 113 3.18 -5.93 3.51
N LEU A 114 4.43 -6.40 3.71
CA LEU A 114 5.59 -5.94 2.93
C LEU A 114 5.43 -6.23 1.44
N THR A 115 4.99 -7.43 1.09
CA THR A 115 4.77 -7.84 -0.31
C THR A 115 3.70 -6.96 -0.97
N THR A 116 2.60 -6.71 -0.26
CA THR A 116 1.51 -5.85 -0.71
C THR A 116 1.98 -4.40 -0.90
N ALA A 117 2.72 -3.85 0.07
CA ALA A 117 3.25 -2.48 -0.01
C ALA A 117 4.17 -2.30 -1.22
N ILE A 118 5.08 -3.26 -1.47
CA ILE A 118 5.98 -3.20 -2.63
C ILE A 118 5.21 -3.38 -3.94
N ALA A 119 4.21 -4.27 -3.99
CA ALA A 119 3.38 -4.45 -5.17
C ALA A 119 2.61 -3.17 -5.53
N LEU A 120 2.02 -2.49 -4.56
CA LEU A 120 1.32 -1.21 -4.74
C LEU A 120 2.29 -0.13 -5.23
N LEU A 121 3.45 -0.01 -4.58
CA LEU A 121 4.49 0.96 -4.94
C LEU A 121 5.00 0.76 -6.38
N ALA A 122 5.26 -0.49 -6.77
CA ALA A 122 5.70 -0.82 -8.12
C ALA A 122 4.62 -0.52 -9.17
N ASN A 123 3.35 -0.80 -8.87
CA ASN A 123 2.26 -0.47 -9.79
C ASN A 123 2.02 1.03 -9.90
N GLU A 124 2.14 1.79 -8.81
CA GLU A 124 2.06 3.25 -8.86
C GLU A 124 3.26 3.87 -9.57
N GLY A 125 4.45 3.28 -9.43
CA GLY A 125 5.63 3.63 -10.22
C GLY A 125 5.38 3.50 -11.72
N LYS A 126 4.70 2.42 -12.13
CA LYS A 126 4.34 2.14 -13.53
C LYS A 126 3.13 2.93 -14.03
N TYR A 127 2.18 3.22 -13.14
CA TYR A 127 0.92 3.89 -13.43
C TYR A 127 0.71 5.02 -12.39
N PRO A 128 1.38 6.17 -12.56
CA PRO A 128 1.36 7.24 -11.58
C PRO A 128 -0.03 7.85 -11.43
N LEU A 129 -0.30 8.42 -10.25
CA LEU A 129 -1.57 9.11 -9.93
C LEU A 129 -1.71 10.48 -10.62
N GLU A 130 -0.61 11.03 -11.11
CA GLU A 130 -0.54 12.38 -11.69
C GLU A 130 0.30 12.36 -12.98
N ASN A 131 0.10 13.37 -13.83
CA ASN A 131 0.95 13.57 -15.00
C ASN A 131 2.39 13.89 -14.53
N ARG A 132 3.36 13.11 -15.00
CA ARG A 132 4.79 13.32 -14.71
C ARG A 132 5.49 13.73 -16.00
N SER A 133 6.44 14.65 -15.86
CA SER A 133 7.30 15.11 -16.94
C SER A 133 7.90 13.90 -17.68
N SER A 134 7.83 13.90 -19.00
CA SER A 134 8.24 12.82 -19.90
C SER A 134 9.71 12.35 -19.79
N ASN A 135 10.51 12.97 -18.92
CA ASN A 135 11.93 12.69 -18.73
C ASN A 135 12.22 11.65 -17.62
N GLU A 136 11.22 11.23 -16.85
CA GLU A 136 11.41 10.24 -15.78
C GLU A 136 11.06 8.83 -16.28
N GLN A 137 12.01 8.16 -16.93
CA GLN A 137 11.81 6.80 -17.49
C GLN A 137 11.53 5.73 -16.40
N CYS A 138 11.83 6.01 -15.13
CA CYS A 138 11.54 5.15 -13.99
C CYS A 138 11.06 5.98 -12.78
N TYR A 139 9.75 6.07 -12.57
CA TYR A 139 9.16 6.74 -11.42
C TYR A 139 9.04 5.78 -10.22
N VAL A 140 9.44 6.25 -9.04
CA VAL A 140 9.26 5.55 -7.76
C VAL A 140 8.58 6.50 -6.78
N PRO A 141 7.43 6.13 -6.17
CA PRO A 141 6.77 6.93 -5.13
C PRO A 141 7.64 7.06 -3.87
N LEU A 142 8.57 8.04 -3.85
CA LEU A 142 9.60 8.17 -2.82
C LEU A 142 9.04 8.29 -1.41
N ASN A 143 7.92 8.98 -1.23
CA ASN A 143 7.29 9.12 0.09
C ASN A 143 6.82 7.76 0.63
N LYS A 144 6.20 6.93 -0.22
CA LYS A 144 5.76 5.58 0.16
C LYS A 144 6.95 4.65 0.39
N LEU A 145 7.98 4.72 -0.46
CA LEU A 145 9.22 3.96 -0.26
C LEU A 145 9.86 4.30 1.08
N LYS A 146 9.93 5.59 1.40
CA LYS A 146 10.47 6.09 2.67
C LYS A 146 9.69 5.54 3.86
N SER A 147 8.36 5.52 3.80
CA SER A 147 7.52 4.96 4.87
C SER A 147 7.74 3.45 5.05
N VAL A 148 7.89 2.69 3.96
CA VAL A 148 8.27 1.26 4.02
C VAL A 148 9.63 1.10 4.72
N LEU A 149 10.64 1.86 4.30
CA LEU A 149 11.98 1.78 4.89
C LEU A 149 12.00 2.18 6.37
N LEU A 150 11.21 3.17 6.78
CA LEU A 150 11.07 3.55 8.19
C LEU A 150 10.51 2.40 9.04
N LYS A 151 9.49 1.68 8.55
CA LYS A 151 8.95 0.51 9.25
C LYS A 151 9.97 -0.62 9.33
N LEU A 152 10.72 -0.88 8.25
CA LEU A 152 11.77 -1.92 8.22
C LEU A 152 12.94 -1.62 9.16
N LEU A 153 13.34 -0.36 9.24
CA LEU A 153 14.49 0.09 10.04
C LEU A 153 14.11 0.52 11.47
N SER A 154 12.83 0.42 11.84
CA SER A 154 12.38 0.72 13.21
C SER A 154 13.09 -0.17 14.22
N SER A 155 13.54 0.43 15.33
CA SER A 155 14.16 -0.28 16.45
C SER A 155 13.14 -0.93 17.40
N GLU A 156 11.85 -0.72 17.18
CA GLU A 156 10.78 -1.22 18.05
C GLU A 156 10.64 -2.76 17.96
N ASN A 157 10.99 -3.35 16.83
CA ASN A 157 10.85 -4.78 16.57
C ASN A 157 12.12 -5.37 15.91
N ASN A 158 12.36 -6.68 16.12
CA ASN A 158 13.39 -7.39 15.38
C ASN A 158 12.95 -7.64 13.94
N ASN A 159 13.31 -6.72 13.04
CA ASN A 159 12.90 -6.74 11.65
C ASN A 159 13.86 -7.49 10.71
N ILE A 160 14.86 -8.23 11.23
CA ILE A 160 15.87 -8.92 10.39
C ILE A 160 15.24 -9.77 9.29
N TYR A 161 14.15 -10.48 9.62
CA TYR A 161 13.46 -11.32 8.65
C TYR A 161 12.77 -10.51 7.55
N LEU A 162 12.16 -9.36 7.88
CA LEU A 162 11.58 -8.46 6.88
C LEU A 162 12.64 -7.77 6.03
N ILE A 163 13.78 -7.41 6.62
CA ILE A 163 14.93 -6.88 5.90
C ILE A 163 15.45 -7.93 4.91
N ASN A 164 15.60 -9.19 5.33
CA ASN A 164 16.00 -10.28 4.44
C ASN A 164 14.98 -10.49 3.31
N LYS A 165 13.68 -10.37 3.58
CA LYS A 165 12.68 -10.40 2.52
C LYS A 165 12.82 -9.20 1.56
N TYR A 166 13.12 -8.02 2.11
CA TYR A 166 13.26 -6.80 1.34
C TYR A 166 14.48 -6.82 0.40
N THR A 167 15.56 -7.50 0.76
CA THR A 167 16.75 -7.61 -0.12
C THR A 167 16.45 -8.31 -1.44
N GLU A 168 15.40 -9.14 -1.52
CA GLU A 168 14.91 -9.70 -2.79
C GLU A 168 14.47 -8.60 -3.77
N TYR A 169 13.98 -7.47 -3.28
CA TYR A 169 13.58 -6.32 -4.12
C TYR A 169 14.76 -5.41 -4.47
N LEU A 170 15.89 -5.51 -3.76
CA LEU A 170 17.11 -4.78 -4.11
C LEU A 170 17.79 -5.31 -5.38
N LEU A 171 17.28 -6.41 -5.96
CA LEU A 171 17.66 -6.91 -7.28
C LEU A 171 17.19 -6.00 -8.42
N TYR A 172 16.21 -5.11 -8.16
CA TYR A 172 15.71 -4.13 -9.13
C TYR A 172 16.45 -2.79 -8.96
N ASN A 173 17.09 -2.31 -10.04
CA ASN A 173 17.98 -1.14 -10.00
C ASN A 173 17.31 0.15 -9.53
N ASP A 174 16.05 0.36 -9.89
CA ASP A 174 15.22 1.50 -9.47
C ASP A 174 14.97 1.48 -7.97
N ILE A 175 14.60 0.32 -7.41
CA ILE A 175 14.42 0.14 -5.97
C ILE A 175 15.75 0.29 -5.23
N LEU A 176 16.82 -0.37 -5.72
CA LEU A 176 18.16 -0.27 -5.15
C LEU A 176 18.63 1.19 -5.06
N PHE A 177 18.64 1.89 -6.19
CA PHE A 177 19.09 3.27 -6.26
C PHE A 177 18.30 4.19 -5.33
N ASN A 178 16.97 4.10 -5.34
CA ASN A 178 16.13 4.96 -4.52
C ASN A 178 16.22 4.63 -3.02
N THR A 179 16.44 3.37 -2.66
CA THR A 179 16.73 2.98 -1.28
C THR A 179 18.04 3.58 -0.80
N TRP A 180 19.12 3.45 -1.56
CA TRP A 180 20.41 4.08 -1.24
C TRP A 180 20.30 5.60 -1.13
N LYS A 181 19.54 6.23 -2.02
CA LYS A 181 19.26 7.67 -1.99
C LYS A 181 18.53 8.10 -0.71
N LEU A 182 17.59 7.28 -0.22
CA LEU A 182 16.78 7.61 0.96
C LEU A 182 17.50 7.32 2.28
N LEU A 183 18.34 6.28 2.35
CA LEU A 183 19.00 5.81 3.57
C LEU A 183 19.65 6.93 4.41
N PRO A 184 20.44 7.87 3.86
CA PRO A 184 21.05 8.94 4.66
C PRO A 184 20.03 9.83 5.40
N SER A 185 18.85 10.05 4.79
CA SER A 185 17.78 10.85 5.40
C SER A 185 17.03 10.11 6.53
N LEU A 186 17.18 8.78 6.58
CA LEU A 186 16.58 7.92 7.60
C LEU A 186 17.51 7.78 8.81
N THR A 187 18.83 7.69 8.58
CA THR A 187 19.83 7.52 9.65
C THR A 187 20.03 8.77 10.51
N GLN A 188 19.87 9.98 9.95
CA GLN A 188 19.88 11.23 10.74
C GLN A 188 18.75 11.28 11.78
N LYS A 189 17.56 10.73 11.47
CA LYS A 189 16.45 10.67 12.42
C LYS A 189 16.66 9.64 13.53
N CYS A 190 17.30 8.51 13.23
CA CYS A 190 17.70 7.53 14.25
C CYS A 190 18.74 8.08 15.23
N HIS A 191 19.69 8.90 14.76
CA HIS A 191 20.74 9.47 15.62
C HIS A 191 20.21 10.50 16.63
N VAL A 192 19.18 11.28 16.26
CA VAL A 192 18.58 12.27 17.16
C VAL A 192 17.84 11.60 18.32
N LEU A 193 17.13 10.48 18.10
CA LEU A 193 16.47 9.73 19.17
C LEU A 193 17.46 9.10 20.17
N MET A 194 18.67 8.74 19.72
CA MET A 194 19.71 8.16 20.58
C MET A 194 20.38 9.21 21.50
N ILE A 195 20.56 10.44 21.02
CA ILE A 195 21.16 11.53 21.81
C ILE A 195 20.26 11.91 23.00
N PHE A 196 18.93 11.95 22.81
CA PHE A 196 18.01 12.31 23.91
C PHE A 196 17.96 11.28 25.05
N ILE A 197 18.29 10.01 24.81
CA ILE A 197 18.31 8.99 25.87
C ILE A 197 19.60 9.11 26.72
N LEU A 198 20.71 9.51 26.10
CA LEU A 198 22.00 9.68 26.80
C LEU A 198 22.09 10.95 27.65
N GLU A 199 21.21 11.94 27.44
CA GLU A 199 21.18 13.18 28.24
C GLU A 199 20.25 13.10 29.48
N ILE A 200 19.54 11.98 29.71
CA ILE A 200 18.63 11.78 30.86
C ILE A 200 19.08 10.62 31.77
N THR A 201 20.37 10.26 31.74
CA THR A 201 20.97 9.29 32.69
C THR A 201 22.17 9.91 33.38
#